data_AF-A0A938WKB0-F1
#
_entry.id   AF-A0A938WKB0-F1
#
_cell.length_a   1.000
_cell.length_b   1.000
_cell.length_c   1.000
_cell.angle_alpha   90.00
_cell.angle_beta   90.00
_cell.angle_gamma   90.00
#
_symmetry.space_group_name_H-M   'P 1'
#
loop_
_entity.id
_entity.type
_entity.pdbx_description
1 polymer ?
#
loop_
_entity_poly.entity_id
_entity_poly.type
_entity_poly.pdbx_seq_one_letter_code
_entity_poly.pdbx_strand_id
1 'polypeptide(L)'
;MKNQTKGILMKSRSASACIKEGYGLYTKNFRKTMSSSWLTALLYSLVCSALCTILTAYLPETITQTMAARATNSALPANGIVVAAVILALIIIGGLFEIATYSCVIAQLKDEFGSIRKVGKWKLPALDRTTFVRTLIATVANILIVVVLLAIIVIPTGMLLGMPSGAGDISTKSLVVIALELIAIMMLVLPMAFVSMKYIIRTDTRLWRLIATDYKVGLKHFGFILIVSVVSCIVICLAEYVLALPASILTTANYQANIGVYYGDPLGMPGYINYISAVVFFIAGFIQIYIRISALFTSYYMYGSIEQQEEERRKFKESGMNQSQISMLP
;
A
#
# COMPACT_ATOMS: atom_id res chain seq x y z
N MET A 1 -26.50 21.41 -14.41
CA MET A 1 -25.23 21.93 -13.87
C MET A 1 -24.36 20.88 -13.14
N LYS A 2 -24.86 20.10 -12.16
CA LYS A 2 -24.06 19.06 -11.44
C LYS A 2 -23.33 18.05 -12.35
N ASN A 3 -23.95 17.59 -13.44
CA ASN A 3 -23.31 16.66 -14.40
C ASN A 3 -22.23 17.33 -15.29
N GLN A 4 -22.33 18.64 -15.55
CA GLN A 4 -21.31 19.37 -16.30
C GLN A 4 -20.05 19.58 -15.45
N THR A 5 -20.18 19.87 -14.14
CA THR A 5 -19.02 20.01 -13.24
C THR A 5 -18.28 18.68 -13.06
N LYS A 6 -19.01 17.55 -12.96
CA LYS A 6 -18.41 16.20 -12.98
C LYS A 6 -17.64 15.95 -14.29
N GLY A 7 -18.24 16.27 -15.43
CA GLY A 7 -17.59 16.11 -16.73
C GLY A 7 -16.37 17.02 -16.97
N ILE A 8 -16.32 18.21 -16.35
CA ILE A 8 -15.17 19.13 -16.46
C ILE A 8 -14.00 18.67 -15.58
N LEU A 9 -14.26 18.22 -14.34
CA LEU A 9 -13.22 17.66 -13.44
C LEU A 9 -12.62 16.36 -13.99
N MET A 10 -13.44 15.53 -14.65
CA MET A 10 -13.02 14.25 -15.21
C MET A 10 -12.41 14.38 -16.63
N LYS A 11 -12.47 15.56 -17.27
CA LYS A 11 -11.78 15.90 -18.54
C LYS A 11 -10.27 16.13 -18.39
N SER A 12 -9.70 15.83 -17.22
CA SER A 12 -8.27 15.78 -17.01
C SER A 12 -7.67 14.61 -17.83
N ARG A 13 -7.30 14.88 -19.09
CA ARG A 13 -6.74 13.87 -20.02
C ARG A 13 -5.25 13.57 -19.77
N SER A 14 -4.56 14.39 -18.98
CA SER A 14 -3.13 14.25 -18.70
C SER A 14 -2.89 13.69 -17.30
N ALA A 15 -1.88 12.82 -17.16
CA ALA A 15 -1.48 12.24 -15.88
C ALA A 15 -1.15 13.32 -14.83
N SER A 16 -0.51 14.43 -15.26
CA SER A 16 -0.18 15.55 -14.37
C SER A 16 -1.42 16.24 -13.80
N ALA A 17 -2.46 16.43 -14.62
CA ALA A 17 -3.71 17.02 -14.17
C ALA A 17 -4.42 16.09 -13.17
N CYS A 18 -4.42 14.78 -13.42
CA CYS A 18 -5.00 13.78 -12.51
C CYS A 18 -4.32 13.80 -11.13
N ILE A 19 -2.98 13.82 -11.11
CA ILE A 19 -2.18 13.91 -9.89
C ILE A 19 -2.48 15.22 -9.16
N LYS A 20 -2.47 16.36 -9.86
CA LYS A 20 -2.73 17.69 -9.29
C LYS A 20 -4.13 17.78 -8.67
N GLU A 21 -5.16 17.29 -9.35
CA GLU A 21 -6.53 17.29 -8.83
C GLU A 21 -6.69 16.30 -7.66
N GLY A 22 -6.06 15.13 -7.72
CA GLY A 22 -6.05 14.16 -6.62
C GLY A 22 -5.43 14.73 -5.34
N TYR A 23 -4.20 15.25 -5.41
CA TYR A 23 -3.56 15.90 -4.28
C TYR A 23 -4.27 17.20 -3.85
N GLY A 24 -4.83 17.94 -4.80
CA GLY A 24 -5.63 19.13 -4.54
C GLY A 24 -6.90 18.83 -3.75
N LEU A 25 -7.59 17.72 -4.07
CA LEU A 25 -8.79 17.29 -3.33
C LEU A 25 -8.43 16.84 -1.91
N TYR A 26 -7.33 16.09 -1.77
CA TYR A 26 -6.82 15.62 -0.50
C TYR A 26 -6.45 16.79 0.43
N THR A 27 -5.62 17.73 -0.04
CA THR A 27 -5.16 18.87 0.75
C THR A 27 -6.29 19.81 1.16
N LYS A 28 -7.21 20.14 0.23
CA LYS A 28 -8.39 20.99 0.52
C LYS A 28 -9.31 20.41 1.57
N ASN A 29 -9.38 19.08 1.68
CA ASN A 29 -10.27 18.40 2.62
C ASN A 29 -9.52 17.62 3.70
N PHE A 30 -8.22 17.87 3.91
CA PHE A 30 -7.38 17.11 4.84
C PHE A 30 -8.01 16.98 6.24
N ARG A 31 -8.53 18.09 6.77
CA ARG A 31 -9.21 18.11 8.07
C ARG A 31 -10.41 17.16 8.14
N LYS A 32 -11.18 17.03 7.05
CA LYS A 32 -12.34 16.14 7.00
C LYS A 32 -11.91 14.68 6.93
N THR A 33 -10.93 14.39 6.08
CA THR A 33 -10.29 13.07 5.97
C THR A 33 -9.78 12.63 7.34
N MET A 34 -9.02 13.49 8.02
CA MET A 34 -8.51 13.26 9.37
C MET A 34 -9.64 13.02 10.37
N SER A 35 -10.64 13.90 10.42
CA SER A 35 -11.74 13.78 11.39
C SER A 35 -12.58 12.52 11.25
N SER A 36 -12.52 11.84 10.09
CA SER A 36 -13.30 10.64 9.83
C SER A 36 -12.51 9.35 10.02
N SER A 37 -11.18 9.40 10.07
CA SER A 37 -10.32 8.23 10.16
C SER A 37 -9.32 8.28 11.32
N TRP A 38 -9.36 9.33 12.14
CA TRP A 38 -8.39 9.55 13.22
C TRP A 38 -8.29 8.36 14.20
N LEU A 39 -9.41 7.73 14.58
CA LEU A 39 -9.38 6.62 15.54
C LEU A 39 -8.68 5.39 14.95
N THR A 40 -9.00 5.02 13.72
CA THR A 40 -8.35 3.88 13.05
C THR A 40 -6.89 4.16 12.73
N ALA A 41 -6.55 5.42 12.39
CA ALA A 41 -5.17 5.86 12.20
C ALA A 41 -4.36 5.85 13.50
N LEU A 42 -4.99 6.19 14.63
CA LEU A 42 -4.38 6.12 15.95
C LEU A 42 -4.14 4.66 16.39
N LEU A 43 -5.10 3.78 16.15
CA LEU A 43 -4.93 2.34 16.42
C LEU A 43 -3.82 1.74 15.55
N TYR A 44 -3.74 2.14 14.28
CA TYR A 44 -2.62 1.79 13.40
C TYR A 44 -1.27 2.25 13.99
N SER A 45 -1.17 3.51 14.42
CA SER A 45 0.09 4.03 14.96
C SER A 45 0.50 3.40 16.29
N LEU A 46 -0.47 3.00 17.14
CA LEU A 46 -0.19 2.19 18.33
C LEU A 46 0.40 0.83 17.97
N VAL A 47 -0.12 0.18 16.92
CA VAL A 47 0.42 -1.09 16.44
C VAL A 47 1.82 -0.92 15.85
N CYS A 48 2.08 0.16 15.10
CA CYS A 48 3.42 0.50 14.63
C CYS A 48 4.41 0.71 15.78
N SER A 49 3.99 1.41 16.84
CA SER A 49 4.78 1.58 18.05
C SER A 49 5.09 0.25 18.73
N ALA A 50 4.09 -0.61 18.91
CA ALA A 50 4.28 -1.94 19.51
C ALA A 50 5.22 -2.80 18.66
N LEU A 51 5.02 -2.83 17.35
CA LEU A 51 5.88 -3.55 16.41
C LEU A 51 7.32 -3.06 16.51
N CYS A 52 7.54 -1.74 16.54
CA CYS A 52 8.86 -1.15 16.73
C CYS A 52 9.50 -1.61 18.04
N THR A 53 8.80 -1.52 19.17
CA THR A 53 9.39 -1.91 20.46
C THR A 53 9.84 -3.37 20.45
N ILE A 54 9.13 -4.24 19.74
CA ILE A 54 9.54 -5.63 19.57
C ILE A 54 10.77 -5.74 18.68
N LEU A 55 10.79 -5.02 17.55
CA LEU A 55 11.92 -5.00 16.63
C LEU A 55 13.19 -4.37 17.23
N THR A 56 13.07 -3.40 18.14
CA THR A 56 14.23 -2.75 18.76
C THR A 56 14.67 -3.45 20.04
N ALA A 57 13.75 -3.89 20.90
CA ALA A 57 14.11 -4.44 22.21
C ALA A 57 14.37 -5.96 22.16
N TYR A 58 13.52 -6.72 21.46
CA TYR A 58 13.50 -8.18 21.58
C TYR A 58 14.13 -8.90 20.37
N LEU A 59 14.05 -8.30 19.18
CA LEU A 59 14.63 -8.92 17.98
C LEU A 59 16.17 -9.01 18.04
N PRO A 60 16.92 -7.97 18.44
CA PRO A 60 18.38 -8.06 18.49
C PRO A 60 18.86 -9.10 19.52
N GLU A 61 18.20 -9.14 20.69
CA GLU A 61 18.50 -10.12 21.75
C GLU A 61 18.22 -11.55 21.28
N THR A 62 17.08 -11.79 20.64
CA THR A 62 16.76 -13.13 20.10
C THR A 62 17.73 -13.54 18.99
N ILE A 63 18.15 -12.61 18.13
CA ILE A 63 19.16 -12.87 17.11
C ILE A 63 20.47 -13.31 17.77
N THR A 64 21.02 -12.55 18.72
CA THR A 64 22.29 -12.91 19.37
C THR A 64 22.21 -14.24 20.13
N GLN A 65 21.08 -14.52 20.80
CA GLN A 65 20.84 -15.81 21.44
C GLN A 65 20.78 -16.96 20.43
N THR A 66 20.15 -16.77 19.27
CA THR A 66 20.12 -17.80 18.22
C THR A 66 21.49 -18.04 17.59
N MET A 67 22.32 -16.99 17.45
CA MET A 67 23.69 -17.12 16.96
C MET A 67 24.57 -17.88 17.98
N ALA A 68 24.44 -17.55 19.26
CA ALA A 68 25.10 -18.29 20.34
C ALA A 68 24.68 -19.77 20.36
N ALA A 69 23.38 -20.04 20.30
CA ALA A 69 22.85 -21.40 20.32
C ALA A 69 23.29 -22.24 19.12
N ARG A 70 23.38 -21.63 17.93
CA ARG A 70 23.94 -22.27 16.73
C ARG A 70 25.43 -22.58 16.89
N ALA A 71 26.21 -21.66 17.46
CA ALA A 71 27.63 -21.88 17.72
C ALA A 71 27.88 -23.05 18.68
N THR A 72 26.99 -23.25 19.67
CA THR A 72 27.10 -24.31 20.67
C THR A 72 26.29 -25.58 20.34
N ASN A 73 25.66 -25.67 19.16
CA ASN A 73 24.73 -26.75 18.78
C ASN A 73 23.64 -27.05 19.83
N SER A 74 23.19 -26.02 20.56
CA SER A 74 22.12 -26.16 21.55
C SER A 74 20.74 -25.92 20.92
N ALA A 75 19.68 -26.37 21.59
CA ALA A 75 18.31 -26.13 21.15
C ALA A 75 18.06 -24.63 20.91
N LEU A 76 17.33 -24.31 19.84
CA LEU A 76 16.93 -22.93 19.53
C LEU A 76 16.08 -22.37 20.68
N PRO A 77 16.31 -21.12 21.11
CA PRO A 77 15.54 -20.52 22.19
C PRO A 77 14.06 -20.40 21.80
N ALA A 78 13.16 -20.94 22.63
CA ALA A 78 11.71 -20.90 22.42
C ALA A 78 11.18 -19.46 22.25
N ASN A 79 11.87 -18.48 22.85
CA ASN A 79 11.57 -17.06 22.75
C ASN A 79 11.59 -16.54 21.30
N GLY A 80 12.43 -17.10 20.42
CA GLY A 80 12.52 -16.66 19.02
C GLY A 80 11.25 -16.96 18.22
N ILE A 81 10.63 -18.12 18.44
CA ILE A 81 9.38 -18.52 17.77
C ILE A 81 8.22 -17.62 18.24
N VAL A 82 8.15 -17.35 19.55
CA VAL A 82 7.13 -16.47 20.13
C VAL A 82 7.26 -15.05 19.58
N VAL A 83 8.46 -14.48 19.56
CA VAL A 83 8.71 -13.13 19.01
C VAL A 83 8.31 -13.06 17.53
N ALA A 84 8.67 -14.06 16.72
CA ALA A 84 8.26 -14.12 15.32
C ALA A 84 6.73 -14.19 15.16
N ALA A 85 6.04 -14.99 15.97
CA ALA A 85 4.59 -15.10 15.95
C ALA A 85 3.89 -13.78 16.33
N VAL A 86 4.41 -13.08 17.35
CA VAL A 86 3.87 -11.77 17.77
C VAL A 86 4.10 -10.71 16.67
N ILE A 87 5.27 -10.69 16.04
CA ILE A 87 5.55 -9.80 14.90
C ILE A 87 4.54 -10.03 13.78
N LEU A 88 4.31 -11.29 13.39
CA LEU A 88 3.33 -11.62 12.36
C LEU A 88 1.91 -11.19 12.75
N ALA A 89 1.50 -11.43 13.99
CA ALA A 89 0.20 -11.00 14.49
C ALA A 89 0.04 -9.47 14.42
N LEU A 90 1.06 -8.71 14.85
CA LEU A 90 1.03 -7.24 14.79
C LEU A 90 1.02 -6.71 13.35
N ILE A 91 1.72 -7.35 12.41
CA ILE A 91 1.66 -6.99 10.98
C ILE A 91 0.22 -7.18 10.45
N ILE A 92 -0.43 -8.29 10.78
CA ILE A 92 -1.82 -8.56 10.37
C ILE A 92 -2.78 -7.54 10.99
N ILE A 93 -2.66 -7.29 12.30
CA ILE A 93 -3.51 -6.33 13.02
C ILE A 93 -3.30 -4.90 12.46
N GLY A 94 -2.05 -4.51 12.22
CA GLY A 94 -1.70 -3.22 11.61
C GLY A 94 -2.30 -3.07 10.21
N GLY A 95 -2.18 -4.10 9.37
CA GLY A 95 -2.80 -4.14 8.04
C GLY A 95 -4.33 -3.98 8.09
N LEU A 96 -5.00 -4.59 9.08
CA LEU A 96 -6.45 -4.42 9.27
C LEU A 96 -6.83 -2.99 9.64
N PHE A 97 -6.07 -2.32 10.52
CA PHE A 97 -6.31 -0.91 10.87
C PHE A 97 -6.00 0.06 9.73
N GLU A 98 -4.99 -0.25 8.92
CA GLU A 98 -4.70 0.48 7.69
C GLU A 98 -5.87 0.39 6.70
N ILE A 99 -6.38 -0.82 6.45
CA ILE A 99 -7.57 -1.04 5.60
C ILE A 99 -8.80 -0.33 6.18
N ALA A 100 -9.00 -0.38 7.50
CA ALA A 100 -10.10 0.33 8.15
C ALA A 100 -10.01 1.84 7.90
N THR A 101 -8.80 2.40 8.00
CA THR A 101 -8.53 3.81 7.73
C THR A 101 -8.85 4.17 6.27
N TYR A 102 -8.41 3.37 5.30
CA TYR A 102 -8.75 3.59 3.89
C TYR A 102 -10.26 3.48 3.64
N SER A 103 -10.93 2.51 4.25
CA SER A 103 -12.37 2.31 4.06
C SER A 103 -13.20 3.50 4.57
N CYS A 104 -12.82 4.09 5.72
CA CYS A 104 -13.45 5.28 6.26
C CYS A 104 -13.34 6.46 5.29
N VAL A 105 -12.18 6.63 4.65
CA VAL A 105 -11.94 7.70 3.67
C VAL A 105 -12.72 7.44 2.37
N ILE A 106 -12.69 6.21 1.85
CA ILE A 106 -13.39 5.86 0.61
C ILE A 106 -14.91 5.98 0.76
N ALA A 107 -15.47 5.61 1.92
CA ALA A 107 -16.89 5.77 2.18
C ALA A 107 -17.36 7.22 1.98
N GLN A 108 -16.51 8.21 2.27
CA GLN A 108 -16.83 9.62 2.02
C GLN A 108 -16.78 10.02 0.54
N LEU A 109 -15.98 9.32 -0.27
CA LEU A 109 -15.80 9.57 -1.70
C LEU A 109 -16.88 8.91 -2.56
N LYS A 110 -17.62 7.96 -1.99
CA LYS A 110 -18.65 7.18 -2.69
C LYS A 110 -19.95 7.95 -2.91
N ASP A 111 -20.29 8.86 -2.01
CA ASP A 111 -21.57 9.60 -2.04
C ASP A 111 -21.61 10.73 -3.09
N GLU A 112 -20.50 11.45 -3.33
CA GLU A 112 -20.39 12.44 -4.39
C GLU A 112 -19.00 12.47 -5.07
N PHE A 113 -18.96 12.20 -6.38
CA PHE A 113 -17.72 12.29 -7.14
C PHE A 113 -17.14 13.71 -7.12
N GLY A 114 -15.96 13.89 -6.52
CA GLY A 114 -15.29 15.18 -6.36
C GLY A 114 -15.72 16.01 -5.14
N SER A 115 -16.53 15.46 -4.24
CA SER A 115 -17.04 16.14 -3.03
C SER A 115 -17.01 15.18 -1.83
N ILE A 116 -16.35 15.57 -0.74
CA ILE A 116 -16.33 14.78 0.50
C ILE A 116 -17.57 15.11 1.32
N ARG A 117 -18.33 14.06 1.72
CA ARG A 117 -19.51 14.18 2.59
C ARG A 117 -19.22 15.10 3.79
N LYS A 118 -20.16 16.01 4.11
CA LYS A 118 -20.07 16.85 5.32
C LYS A 118 -20.25 15.96 6.56
N VAL A 119 -19.16 15.47 7.14
CA VAL A 119 -19.19 14.83 8.47
C VAL A 119 -19.27 15.93 9.52
N GLY A 120 -20.22 15.81 10.46
CA GLY A 120 -20.30 16.68 11.63
C GLY A 120 -19.04 16.59 12.47
N LYS A 121 -18.65 17.69 13.14
CA LYS A 121 -17.40 17.78 13.90
C LYS A 121 -17.24 16.59 14.86
N TRP A 122 -16.14 15.85 14.74
CA TRP A 122 -15.63 14.88 15.72
C TRP A 122 -16.63 13.79 16.14
N LYS A 123 -17.36 13.17 15.20
CA LYS A 123 -18.08 11.93 15.48
C LYS A 123 -17.14 10.72 15.42
N LEU A 124 -17.46 9.64 16.15
CA LEU A 124 -16.77 8.36 15.96
C LEU A 124 -16.81 7.96 14.48
N PRO A 125 -15.72 7.41 13.92
CA PRO A 125 -15.73 6.87 12.56
C PRO A 125 -16.83 5.83 12.43
N ALA A 126 -17.86 6.13 11.63
CA ALA A 126 -18.84 5.13 11.25
C ALA A 126 -18.21 4.26 10.17
N LEU A 127 -17.69 3.09 10.58
CA LEU A 127 -17.13 2.11 9.66
C LEU A 127 -18.29 1.50 8.85
N ASP A 128 -18.41 1.89 7.59
CA ASP A 128 -19.34 1.22 6.68
C ASP A 128 -18.82 -0.19 6.40
N ARG A 129 -19.48 -1.18 7.03
CA ARG A 129 -19.14 -2.60 6.92
C ARG A 129 -19.04 -3.05 5.47
N THR A 130 -19.87 -2.50 4.57
CA THR A 130 -19.87 -2.89 3.17
C THR A 130 -18.60 -2.41 2.46
N THR A 131 -18.22 -1.15 2.66
CA THR A 131 -17.00 -0.58 2.08
C THR A 131 -15.76 -1.24 2.69
N PHE A 132 -15.75 -1.49 4.00
CA PHE A 132 -14.65 -2.19 4.68
C PHE A 132 -14.42 -3.62 4.15
N VAL A 133 -15.47 -4.42 4.04
CA VAL A 133 -15.36 -5.80 3.52
C VAL A 133 -14.89 -5.79 2.07
N ARG A 134 -15.34 -4.85 1.24
CA ARG A 134 -14.86 -4.75 -0.15
C ARG A 134 -13.40 -4.30 -0.23
N THR A 135 -12.98 -3.32 0.57
CA THR A 135 -11.56 -2.92 0.61
C THR A 135 -10.69 -4.08 1.08
N LEU A 136 -11.16 -4.86 2.07
CA LEU A 136 -10.46 -6.05 2.56
C LEU A 136 -10.36 -7.14 1.49
N ILE A 137 -11.46 -7.45 0.80
CA ILE A 137 -11.44 -8.43 -0.30
C ILE A 137 -10.49 -7.97 -1.42
N ALA A 138 -10.49 -6.69 -1.77
CA ALA A 138 -9.62 -6.15 -2.80
C ALA A 138 -8.14 -6.22 -2.41
N THR A 139 -7.78 -5.87 -1.17
CA THR A 139 -6.40 -5.93 -0.69
C THR A 139 -5.92 -7.36 -0.54
N VAL A 140 -6.72 -8.26 0.03
CA VAL A 140 -6.38 -9.69 0.13
C VAL A 140 -6.24 -10.32 -1.25
N ALA A 141 -7.11 -10.00 -2.21
CA ALA A 141 -6.97 -10.48 -3.59
C ALA A 141 -5.69 -9.97 -4.25
N ASN A 142 -5.34 -8.68 -4.06
CA ASN A 142 -4.08 -8.14 -4.57
C ASN A 142 -2.85 -8.80 -3.94
N ILE A 143 -2.86 -9.01 -2.61
CA ILE A 143 -1.78 -9.73 -1.91
C ILE A 143 -1.66 -11.16 -2.44
N LEU A 144 -2.77 -11.87 -2.58
CA LEU A 144 -2.79 -13.23 -3.12
C LEU A 144 -2.21 -13.27 -4.54
N ILE A 145 -2.59 -12.33 -5.41
CA ILE A 145 -2.04 -12.22 -6.78
C ILE A 145 -0.53 -12.01 -6.72
N VAL A 146 -0.04 -11.08 -5.88
CA VAL A 146 1.40 -10.84 -5.71
C VAL A 146 2.12 -12.10 -5.23
N VAL A 147 1.59 -12.80 -4.22
CA VAL A 147 2.19 -14.04 -3.68
C VAL A 147 2.22 -15.14 -4.74
N VAL A 148 1.15 -15.30 -5.52
CA VAL A 148 1.10 -16.28 -6.62
C VAL A 148 2.11 -15.93 -7.71
N LEU A 149 2.23 -14.65 -8.09
CA LEU A 149 3.21 -14.20 -9.07
C LEU A 149 4.65 -14.41 -8.57
N LEU A 150 4.92 -14.11 -7.31
CA LEU A 150 6.22 -14.41 -6.69
C LEU A 150 6.49 -15.92 -6.72
N ALA A 151 5.51 -16.75 -6.38
CA ALA A 151 5.67 -18.21 -6.42
C ALA A 151 5.94 -18.74 -7.83
N ILE A 152 5.26 -18.21 -8.84
CA ILE A 152 5.41 -18.64 -10.25
C ILE A 152 6.72 -18.14 -10.85
N ILE A 153 7.18 -16.95 -10.49
CA ILE A 153 8.34 -16.31 -11.12
C ILE A 153 9.63 -16.63 -10.35
N VAL A 154 9.63 -16.45 -9.03
CA VAL A 154 10.85 -16.52 -8.19
C VAL A 154 11.24 -17.95 -7.84
N ILE A 155 10.28 -18.86 -7.62
CA ILE A 155 10.62 -20.25 -7.23
C ILE A 155 11.34 -20.99 -8.38
N PRO A 156 10.85 -20.97 -9.64
CA PRO A 156 11.54 -21.65 -10.72
C PRO A 156 12.91 -21.05 -11.03
N THR A 157 13.05 -19.73 -10.95
CA THR A 157 14.34 -19.06 -11.18
C THR A 157 15.33 -19.37 -10.07
N GLY A 158 14.88 -19.45 -8.81
CA GLY A 158 15.67 -19.95 -7.69
C GLY A 158 16.08 -21.42 -7.84
N MET A 159 15.23 -22.28 -8.40
CA MET A 159 15.59 -23.68 -8.70
C MET A 159 16.59 -23.80 -9.86
N LEU A 160 16.48 -22.95 -10.88
CA LEU A 160 17.36 -22.94 -12.06
C LEU A 160 18.74 -22.32 -11.80
N LEU A 161 18.80 -21.26 -11.00
CA LEU A 161 20.05 -20.53 -10.71
C LEU A 161 20.75 -21.01 -9.43
N GLY A 162 20.15 -21.98 -8.72
CA GLY A 162 20.54 -22.38 -7.38
C GLY A 162 20.03 -21.38 -6.35
N MET A 163 19.22 -21.85 -5.40
CA MET A 163 18.81 -20.99 -4.29
C MET A 163 20.07 -20.57 -3.54
N PRO A 164 20.18 -19.31 -3.07
CA PRO A 164 21.30 -18.91 -2.23
C PRO A 164 21.30 -19.78 -0.97
N SER A 165 22.12 -20.83 -0.96
CA SER A 165 22.42 -21.59 0.23
C SER A 165 23.13 -20.63 1.16
N GLY A 166 22.43 -20.23 2.23
CA GLY A 166 22.92 -19.22 3.17
C GLY A 166 24.39 -19.47 3.52
N ALA A 167 25.21 -18.44 3.29
CA ALA A 167 26.68 -18.39 3.45
C ALA A 167 27.57 -18.51 2.19
N GLY A 168 27.09 -18.11 1.00
CA GLY A 168 27.96 -17.87 -0.16
C GLY A 168 27.55 -16.61 -0.92
N ASP A 169 28.52 -15.84 -1.42
CA ASP A 169 28.34 -14.61 -2.20
C ASP A 169 27.12 -14.66 -3.12
N ILE A 170 26.14 -13.79 -2.86
CA ILE A 170 25.03 -13.60 -3.80
C ILE A 170 25.65 -13.05 -5.08
N SER A 171 25.78 -13.89 -6.10
CA SER A 171 26.34 -13.48 -7.40
C SER A 171 25.64 -12.22 -7.89
N THR A 172 26.38 -11.22 -8.36
CA THR A 172 25.82 -9.99 -8.91
C THR A 172 24.73 -10.26 -9.97
N LYS A 173 24.83 -11.40 -10.67
CA LYS A 173 23.83 -11.87 -11.63
C LYS A 173 22.48 -12.21 -11.00
N SER A 174 22.46 -12.90 -9.85
CA SER A 174 21.18 -13.25 -9.19
C SER A 174 20.48 -12.03 -8.60
N LEU A 175 21.22 -11.03 -8.11
CA LEU A 175 20.65 -9.75 -7.68
C LEU A 175 19.95 -9.01 -8.83
N VAL A 176 20.58 -8.96 -10.00
CA VAL A 176 20.00 -8.32 -11.19
C VAL A 176 18.74 -9.04 -11.65
N VAL A 177 18.75 -10.39 -11.66
CA VAL A 177 17.57 -11.20 -12.02
C VAL A 177 16.42 -10.94 -11.06
N ILE A 178 16.65 -11.00 -9.74
CA ILE A 178 15.63 -10.73 -8.71
C ILE A 178 15.06 -9.31 -8.89
N ALA A 179 15.91 -8.31 -9.14
CA ALA A 179 15.44 -6.93 -9.36
C ALA A 179 14.53 -6.81 -10.59
N LEU A 180 14.89 -7.45 -11.71
CA LEU A 180 14.07 -7.47 -12.92
C LEU A 180 12.74 -8.19 -12.71
N GLU A 181 12.72 -9.30 -11.97
CA GLU A 181 11.50 -10.03 -11.62
C GLU A 181 10.55 -9.17 -10.77
N LEU A 182 11.08 -8.48 -9.75
CA LEU A 182 10.28 -7.57 -8.93
C LEU A 182 9.69 -6.42 -9.77
N ILE A 183 10.45 -5.87 -10.70
CA ILE A 183 9.95 -4.86 -11.65
C ILE A 183 8.84 -5.46 -12.52
N ALA A 184 9.01 -6.66 -13.06
CA ALA A 184 7.99 -7.32 -13.88
C ALA A 184 6.69 -7.56 -13.09
N ILE A 185 6.79 -7.99 -11.84
CA ILE A 185 5.63 -8.18 -10.95
C ILE A 185 4.94 -6.84 -10.68
N MET A 186 5.69 -5.78 -10.37
CA MET A 186 5.12 -4.43 -10.18
C MET A 186 4.36 -3.94 -11.42
N MET A 187 4.92 -4.17 -12.61
CA MET A 187 4.27 -3.82 -13.87
C MET A 187 2.97 -4.60 -14.09
N LEU A 188 2.90 -5.87 -13.70
CA LEU A 188 1.71 -6.70 -13.85
C LEU A 188 0.62 -6.38 -12.82
N VAL A 189 1.00 -5.93 -11.62
CA VAL A 189 0.04 -5.58 -10.55
C VAL A 189 -0.54 -4.17 -10.76
N LEU A 190 0.15 -3.30 -11.50
CA LEU A 190 -0.24 -1.91 -11.68
C LEU A 190 -1.68 -1.69 -12.22
N PRO A 191 -2.16 -2.43 -13.24
CA PRO A 191 -3.55 -2.33 -13.71
C PRO A 191 -4.59 -2.73 -12.64
N MET A 192 -4.19 -3.50 -11.62
CA MET A 192 -5.07 -3.84 -10.50
C MET A 192 -5.41 -2.64 -9.63
N ALA A 193 -4.61 -1.56 -9.63
CA ALA A 193 -4.97 -0.32 -8.96
C ALA A 193 -6.27 0.28 -9.53
N PHE A 194 -6.46 0.20 -10.85
CA PHE A 194 -7.71 0.60 -11.50
C PHE A 194 -8.88 -0.34 -11.17
N VAL A 195 -8.66 -1.66 -11.28
CA VAL A 195 -9.70 -2.68 -11.04
C VAL A 195 -10.18 -2.65 -9.58
N SER A 196 -9.25 -2.53 -8.63
CA SER A 196 -9.57 -2.45 -7.20
C SER A 196 -10.38 -1.20 -6.87
N MET A 197 -9.98 -0.03 -7.37
CA MET A 197 -10.73 1.22 -7.16
C MET A 197 -12.14 1.13 -7.77
N LYS A 198 -12.28 0.54 -8.98
CA LYS A 198 -13.58 0.30 -9.62
C LYS A 198 -14.46 -0.63 -8.80
N TYR A 199 -13.90 -1.72 -8.25
CA TYR A 199 -14.64 -2.68 -7.42
C TYR A 199 -15.08 -2.08 -6.09
N ILE A 200 -14.29 -1.21 -5.47
CA ILE A 200 -14.65 -0.59 -4.20
C ILE A 200 -15.77 0.45 -4.39
N ILE A 201 -15.70 1.25 -5.47
CA ILE A 201 -16.69 2.29 -5.76
C ILE A 201 -18.03 1.69 -6.26
N ARG A 202 -17.99 0.74 -7.20
CA ARG A 202 -19.20 0.11 -7.74
C ARG A 202 -19.61 -1.08 -6.88
N THR A 203 -20.75 -1.00 -6.20
CA THR A 203 -21.20 -2.06 -5.29
C THR A 203 -21.79 -3.30 -5.95
N ASP A 204 -22.13 -3.24 -7.23
CA ASP A 204 -23.04 -4.22 -7.84
C ASP A 204 -22.32 -5.42 -8.49
N THR A 205 -20.99 -5.45 -8.42
CA THR A 205 -20.17 -6.40 -9.19
C THR A 205 -19.20 -7.21 -8.32
N ARG A 206 -18.91 -8.44 -8.76
CA ARG A 206 -17.94 -9.37 -8.13
C ARG A 206 -16.52 -9.09 -8.64
N LEU A 207 -15.54 -9.03 -7.74
CA LEU A 207 -14.13 -8.71 -8.03
C LEU A 207 -13.54 -9.55 -9.18
N TRP A 208 -13.70 -10.87 -9.15
CA TRP A 208 -13.17 -11.77 -10.19
C TRP A 208 -13.71 -11.48 -11.60
N ARG A 209 -14.97 -11.05 -11.70
CA ARG A 209 -15.56 -10.69 -12.98
C ARG A 209 -14.94 -9.41 -13.52
N LEU A 210 -14.70 -8.41 -12.65
CA LEU A 210 -14.00 -7.19 -13.07
C LEU A 210 -12.55 -7.46 -13.46
N ILE A 211 -11.84 -8.34 -12.75
CA ILE A 211 -10.47 -8.70 -13.15
C ILE A 211 -10.49 -9.27 -14.57
N ALA A 212 -11.38 -10.21 -14.89
CA ALA A 212 -11.42 -10.80 -16.23
C ALA A 212 -11.75 -9.79 -17.34
N THR A 213 -12.65 -8.83 -17.09
CA THR A 213 -13.14 -7.89 -18.13
C THR A 213 -12.36 -6.58 -18.16
N ASP A 214 -12.15 -5.95 -17.01
CA ASP A 214 -11.62 -4.59 -16.87
C ASP A 214 -10.08 -4.56 -16.75
N TYR A 215 -9.42 -5.69 -16.47
CA TYR A 215 -7.95 -5.74 -16.49
C TYR A 215 -7.39 -5.43 -17.90
N LYS A 216 -8.07 -5.91 -18.96
CA LYS A 216 -7.73 -5.57 -20.35
C LYS A 216 -7.86 -4.07 -20.62
N VAL A 217 -8.85 -3.42 -20.01
CA VAL A 217 -9.03 -1.97 -20.08
C VAL A 217 -7.90 -1.25 -19.34
N GLY A 218 -7.51 -1.74 -18.17
CA GLY A 218 -6.34 -1.25 -17.44
C GLY A 218 -5.04 -1.36 -18.26
N LEU A 219 -4.80 -2.50 -18.93
CA LEU A 219 -3.65 -2.69 -19.81
C LEU A 219 -3.67 -1.74 -21.03
N LYS A 220 -4.83 -1.44 -21.58
CA LYS A 220 -4.95 -0.48 -22.69
C LYS A 220 -4.55 0.93 -22.29
N HIS A 221 -4.78 1.29 -21.02
CA HIS A 221 -4.38 2.59 -20.44
C HIS A 221 -3.12 2.48 -19.58
N PHE A 222 -2.29 1.45 -19.80
CA PHE A 222 -1.16 1.11 -18.95
C PHE A 222 -0.19 2.28 -18.75
N GLY A 223 0.21 2.97 -19.81
CA GLY A 223 1.15 4.10 -19.73
C GLY A 223 0.62 5.25 -18.85
N PHE A 224 -0.69 5.50 -18.89
CA PHE A 224 -1.32 6.51 -18.04
C PHE A 224 -1.34 6.09 -16.57
N ILE A 225 -1.74 4.84 -16.28
CA ILE A 225 -1.74 4.28 -14.92
C ILE A 225 -0.31 4.28 -14.35
N LEU A 226 0.68 3.90 -15.18
CA LEU A 226 2.10 3.90 -14.83
C LEU A 226 2.58 5.28 -14.41
N ILE A 227 2.35 6.32 -15.21
CA ILE A 227 2.82 7.67 -14.88
C ILE A 227 2.17 8.16 -13.58
N VAL A 228 0.85 7.99 -13.41
CA VAL A 228 0.15 8.41 -12.19
C VAL A 228 0.65 7.67 -10.96
N SER A 229 0.87 6.36 -11.08
CA SER A 229 1.30 5.50 -9.98
C SER A 229 2.76 5.76 -9.61
N VAL A 230 3.67 5.87 -10.58
CA VAL A 230 5.10 6.12 -10.34
C VAL A 230 5.31 7.49 -9.70
N VAL A 231 4.68 8.54 -10.22
CA VAL A 231 4.82 9.89 -9.63
C VAL A 231 4.23 9.93 -8.22
N SER A 232 3.07 9.30 -7.99
CA SER A 232 2.49 9.21 -6.64
C SER A 232 3.40 8.41 -5.70
N CYS A 233 3.97 7.30 -6.17
CA CYS A 233 4.86 6.43 -5.43
C CYS A 233 6.15 7.17 -5.02
N ILE A 234 6.80 7.88 -5.94
CA ILE A 234 8.02 8.64 -5.64
C ILE A 234 7.78 9.66 -4.51
N VAL A 235 6.69 10.42 -4.59
CA VAL A 235 6.35 11.43 -3.57
C VAL A 235 6.13 10.77 -2.20
N ILE A 236 5.41 9.65 -2.16
CA ILE A 236 5.10 8.92 -0.93
C ILE A 236 6.36 8.27 -0.36
N CYS A 237 7.14 7.55 -1.17
CA CYS A 237 8.36 6.89 -0.73
C CYS A 237 9.38 7.88 -0.17
N LEU A 238 9.56 9.04 -0.81
CA LEU A 238 10.46 10.08 -0.29
C LEU A 238 9.98 10.59 1.09
N ALA A 239 8.69 10.88 1.22
CA ALA A 239 8.15 11.39 2.48
C ALA A 239 8.17 10.33 3.60
N GLU A 240 7.84 9.09 3.29
CA GLU A 240 7.92 7.96 4.23
C GLU A 240 9.34 7.70 4.68
N TYR A 241 10.30 7.70 3.75
CA TYR A 241 11.71 7.48 4.05
C TYR A 241 12.22 8.54 5.02
N VAL A 242 11.97 9.82 4.75
CA VAL A 242 12.38 10.93 5.65
C VAL A 242 11.77 10.78 7.05
N LEU A 243 10.50 10.39 7.14
CA LEU A 243 9.84 10.14 8.43
C LEU A 243 10.35 8.90 9.16
N ALA A 244 10.83 7.89 8.41
CA ALA A 244 11.38 6.66 8.96
C ALA A 244 12.87 6.76 9.34
N LEU A 245 13.57 7.83 8.96
CA LEU A 245 15.02 7.98 9.23
C LEU A 245 15.38 7.91 10.73
N PRO A 246 14.73 8.65 11.65
CA PRO A 246 15.06 8.58 13.07
C PRO A 246 14.85 7.17 13.62
N ALA A 247 13.78 6.54 13.15
CA ALA A 247 13.38 5.17 13.45
C ALA A 247 14.44 4.15 13.01
N SER A 248 14.94 4.25 11.77
CA SER A 248 16.00 3.38 11.26
C SER A 248 17.31 3.56 12.01
N ILE A 249 17.70 4.81 12.33
CA ILE A 249 18.93 5.10 13.05
C ILE A 249 18.92 4.45 14.44
N LEU A 250 17.82 4.60 15.19
CA LEU A 250 17.67 4.01 16.52
C LEU A 250 17.70 2.47 16.47
N THR A 251 17.02 1.88 15.49
CA THR A 251 16.97 0.42 15.32
C THR A 251 18.36 -0.13 14.98
N THR A 252 19.08 0.50 14.04
CA THR A 252 20.44 0.08 13.67
C THR A 252 21.42 0.27 14.83
N ALA A 253 21.34 1.37 15.57
CA ALA A 253 22.18 1.59 16.75
C ALA A 253 21.96 0.53 17.82
N ASN A 254 20.71 0.13 18.07
CA ASN A 254 20.38 -0.90 19.06
C ASN A 254 20.85 -2.29 18.61
N TYR A 255 20.66 -2.60 17.33
CA TYR A 255 21.16 -3.82 16.73
C TYR A 255 22.69 -3.95 16.87
N GLN A 256 23.43 -2.89 16.57
CA GLN A 256 24.89 -2.87 16.71
C GLN A 256 25.33 -3.00 18.18
N ALA A 257 24.64 -2.35 19.11
CA ALA A 257 24.94 -2.48 20.54
C ALA A 257 24.78 -3.93 21.03
N ASN A 258 23.74 -4.64 20.58
CA ASN A 258 23.53 -6.05 20.94
C ASN A 258 24.57 -6.98 20.30
N ILE A 259 25.02 -6.68 19.09
CA ILE A 259 26.15 -7.40 18.48
C ILE A 259 27.43 -7.19 19.30
N GLY A 260 27.72 -5.97 19.76
CA GLY A 260 28.87 -5.71 20.64
C GLY A 260 28.82 -6.57 21.92
N VAL A 261 27.63 -6.69 22.54
CA VAL A 261 27.42 -7.56 23.70
C VAL A 261 27.72 -9.02 23.40
N TYR A 262 27.34 -9.51 22.21
CA TYR A 262 27.69 -10.85 21.78
C TYR A 262 29.21 -11.07 21.69
N TYR A 263 29.99 -10.02 21.39
CA TYR A 263 31.46 -10.06 21.38
C TYR A 263 32.12 -9.79 22.74
N GLY A 264 31.33 -9.57 23.80
CA GLY A 264 31.82 -9.38 25.17
C GLY A 264 31.86 -7.94 25.65
N ASP A 265 31.40 -6.97 24.84
CA ASP A 265 31.31 -5.58 25.27
C ASP A 265 30.12 -5.37 26.23
N PRO A 266 30.20 -4.44 27.19
CA PRO A 266 29.03 -4.05 27.97
C PRO A 266 27.97 -3.40 27.08
N LEU A 267 26.69 -3.56 27.43
CA LEU A 267 25.61 -2.91 26.72
C LEU A 267 25.74 -1.38 26.86
N GLY A 268 26.24 -0.73 25.80
CA GLY A 268 26.44 0.72 25.77
C GLY A 268 25.16 1.54 25.56
N MET A 269 24.01 0.88 25.35
CA MET A 269 22.75 1.56 25.04
C MET A 269 21.89 1.77 26.29
N PRO A 270 21.48 3.02 26.59
CA PRO A 270 20.57 3.29 27.70
C PRO A 270 19.19 2.65 27.50
N GLY A 271 18.64 2.04 28.55
CA GLY A 271 17.33 1.35 28.51
C GLY A 271 16.15 2.24 28.10
N TYR A 272 16.25 3.56 28.29
CA TYR A 272 15.20 4.50 27.90
C TYR A 272 15.05 4.66 26.37
N ILE A 273 16.04 4.24 25.58
CA ILE A 273 15.99 4.36 24.11
C ILE A 273 14.84 3.55 23.52
N ASN A 274 14.44 2.44 24.14
CA ASN A 274 13.29 1.65 23.70
C ASN A 274 11.98 2.45 23.80
N TYR A 275 11.78 3.21 24.89
CA TYR A 275 10.59 4.05 25.06
C TYR A 275 10.59 5.26 24.12
N ILE A 276 11.75 5.89 23.92
CA ILE A 276 11.89 7.00 22.96
C ILE A 276 11.58 6.50 21.54
N SER A 277 12.09 5.33 21.18
CA SER A 277 11.84 4.69 19.87
C SER A 277 10.34 4.44 19.69
N ALA A 278 9.65 3.89 20.69
CA ALA A 278 8.20 3.69 20.66
C ALA A 278 7.44 4.97 20.32
N VAL A 279 7.75 6.08 21.02
CA VAL A 279 7.10 7.38 20.81
C VAL A 279 7.38 7.92 19.41
N VAL A 280 8.62 7.85 18.94
CA VAL A 280 9.01 8.30 17.60
C VAL A 280 8.24 7.52 16.53
N PHE A 281 8.11 6.20 16.66
CA PHE A 281 7.37 5.37 15.71
C PHE A 281 5.86 5.55 15.79
N PHE A 282 5.32 5.84 16.96
CA PHE A 282 3.91 6.24 17.09
C PHE A 282 3.62 7.49 16.27
N ILE A 283 4.43 8.54 16.43
CA ILE A 283 4.26 9.80 15.68
C ILE A 283 4.49 9.57 14.18
N ALA A 284 5.56 8.88 13.81
CA ALA A 284 5.89 8.59 12.41
C ALA A 284 4.78 7.76 11.74
N GLY A 285 4.32 6.67 12.36
CA GLY A 285 3.26 5.82 11.83
C GLY A 285 1.94 6.57 11.64
N PHE A 286 1.60 7.46 12.57
CA PHE A 286 0.41 8.31 12.45
C PHE A 286 0.50 9.29 11.27
N ILE A 287 1.68 9.86 11.00
CA ILE A 287 1.86 10.77 9.85
C ILE A 287 1.90 9.96 8.54
N GLN A 288 2.62 8.83 8.53
CA GLN A 288 2.79 7.99 7.34
C GLN A 288 1.45 7.47 6.79
N ILE A 289 0.52 7.04 7.66
CA ILE A 289 -0.79 6.57 7.18
C ILE A 289 -1.55 7.68 6.43
N TYR A 290 -1.45 8.93 6.86
CA TYR A 290 -2.08 10.06 6.14
C TYR A 290 -1.37 10.37 4.82
N ILE A 291 -0.07 10.20 4.75
CA ILE A 291 0.68 10.33 3.48
C ILE A 291 0.24 9.23 2.52
N ARG A 292 0.10 7.97 2.96
CA ARG A 292 -0.39 6.89 2.08
C ARG A 292 -1.81 7.13 1.59
N ILE A 293 -2.67 7.72 2.41
CA ILE A 293 -4.03 8.09 2.00
C ILE A 293 -4.00 9.02 0.77
N SER A 294 -2.98 9.87 0.57
CA SER A 294 -2.95 10.72 -0.62
C SER A 294 -2.87 9.95 -1.94
N ALA A 295 -2.22 8.76 -1.96
CA ALA A 295 -2.22 7.86 -3.13
C ALA A 295 -3.61 7.32 -3.47
N LEU A 296 -4.49 7.20 -2.46
CA LEU A 296 -5.86 6.76 -2.67
C LEU A 296 -6.65 7.79 -3.49
N PHE A 297 -6.42 9.08 -3.23
CA PHE A 297 -7.04 10.17 -3.99
C PHE A 297 -6.54 10.24 -5.43
N THR A 298 -5.24 10.05 -5.68
CA THR A 298 -4.71 10.01 -7.04
C THR A 298 -5.25 8.81 -7.81
N SER A 299 -5.35 7.65 -7.16
CA SER A 299 -5.96 6.45 -7.73
C SER A 299 -7.45 6.62 -8.06
N TYR A 300 -8.17 7.41 -7.25
CA TYR A 300 -9.58 7.71 -7.44
C TYR A 300 -9.83 8.56 -8.70
N TYR A 301 -9.04 9.62 -8.89
CA TYR A 301 -9.11 10.44 -10.10
C TYR A 301 -8.62 9.67 -11.33
N MET A 302 -7.62 8.82 -11.18
CA MET A 302 -7.15 7.92 -12.25
C MET A 302 -8.29 7.03 -12.73
N TYR A 303 -9.00 6.38 -11.81
CA TYR A 303 -10.19 5.60 -12.13
C TYR A 303 -11.26 6.43 -12.86
N GLY A 304 -11.60 7.62 -12.34
CA GLY A 304 -12.60 8.51 -12.95
C GLY A 304 -12.25 8.93 -14.38
N SER A 305 -10.98 9.28 -14.62
CA SER A 305 -10.50 9.69 -15.95
C SER A 305 -10.56 8.55 -16.98
N ILE A 306 -10.22 7.31 -16.59
CA ILE A 306 -10.27 6.14 -17.49
C ILE A 306 -11.72 5.81 -17.87
N GLU A 307 -12.64 5.81 -16.89
CA GLU A 307 -14.06 5.59 -17.17
C GLU A 307 -14.64 6.65 -18.11
N GLN A 308 -14.32 7.93 -17.91
CA GLN A 308 -14.78 8.97 -18.84
C GLN A 308 -14.22 8.76 -20.26
N GLN A 309 -12.94 8.41 -20.39
CA GLN A 309 -12.34 8.16 -21.71
C GLN A 309 -12.98 6.98 -22.43
N GLU A 310 -13.30 5.90 -21.71
CA GLU A 310 -13.99 4.75 -22.29
C GLU A 310 -15.46 5.07 -22.61
N GLU A 311 -16.14 5.89 -21.81
CA GLU A 311 -17.50 6.36 -22.10
C GLU A 311 -17.56 7.27 -23.34
N GLU A 312 -16.63 8.23 -23.46
CA GLU A 312 -16.48 9.07 -24.66
C GLU A 312 -16.26 8.19 -25.89
N ARG A 313 -15.34 7.21 -25.81
CA ARG A 313 -15.08 6.28 -26.92
C ARG A 313 -16.29 5.43 -27.30
N ARG A 314 -17.10 4.99 -26.34
CA ARG A 314 -18.35 4.26 -26.61
C ARG A 314 -19.35 5.13 -27.37
N LYS A 315 -19.56 6.37 -26.89
CA LYS A 315 -20.43 7.35 -27.56
C LYS A 315 -19.96 7.67 -28.98
N PHE A 316 -18.65 7.81 -29.21
CA PHE A 316 -18.10 8.01 -30.56
C PHE A 316 -18.35 6.81 -31.48
N LYS A 317 -18.20 5.57 -30.98
CA LYS A 317 -18.49 4.36 -31.77
C LYS A 317 -19.98 4.24 -32.11
N GLU A 318 -20.85 4.50 -31.15
CA GLU A 318 -22.31 4.49 -31.34
C GLU A 318 -22.74 5.57 -32.34
N SER A 319 -22.17 6.78 -32.25
CA SER A 319 -22.45 7.88 -33.19
C SER A 319 -21.97 7.56 -34.61
N GLY A 320 -20.77 6.97 -34.75
CA GLY A 320 -20.24 6.55 -36.04
C GLY A 320 -21.01 5.39 -36.68
N MET A 321 -21.47 4.43 -35.86
CA MET A 321 -22.35 3.35 -36.31
C MET A 321 -23.69 3.90 -36.81
N ASN A 322 -24.33 4.81 -36.06
CA ASN A 322 -25.59 5.43 -36.45
C ASN A 322 -25.44 6.22 -37.77
N GLN A 323 -24.34 6.97 -37.96
CA GLN A 323 -24.06 7.65 -39.22
C GLN A 323 -23.88 6.67 -40.39
N SER A 324 -23.15 5.56 -40.18
CA SER A 324 -22.97 4.54 -41.22
C SER A 324 -24.26 3.81 -41.60
N GLN A 325 -25.16 3.59 -40.63
CA GLN A 325 -26.48 3.00 -40.87
C GLN A 325 -27.41 3.95 -41.64
N ILE A 326 -27.34 5.26 -41.38
CA ILE A 326 -28.10 6.27 -42.12
C ILE A 326 -27.61 6.41 -43.57
N SER A 327 -26.30 6.30 -43.82
CA SER A 327 -25.75 6.32 -45.19
C SER A 327 -26.00 5.05 -46.01
N MET A 328 -26.51 3.98 -45.39
CA MET A 328 -26.84 2.71 -46.03
C MET A 328 -28.35 2.54 -46.30
N LEU A 329 -29.18 3.52 -45.93
CA LEU A 329 -30.58 3.56 -46.31
C LEU A 329 -30.71 4.20 -47.72
N PRO A 330 -31.28 3.49 -48.70
CA PRO A 330 -31.40 3.94 -50.09
C PRO A 330 -32.36 5.10 -50.30
#